data_AF-A0A0L7LCT1-F1
#
_entry.id   AF-A0A0L7LCT1-F1
#
_cell.length_a   1.000
_cell.length_b   1.000
_cell.length_c   1.000
_cell.angle_alpha   90.00
_cell.angle_beta   90.00
_cell.angle_gamma   90.00
#
_symmetry.space_group_name_H-M   'P 1'
#
loop_
_entity.id
_entity.type
_entity.pdbx_description
1 polymer ?
#
loop_
_entity_poly.entity_id
_entity_poly.type
_entity_poly.pdbx_seq_one_letter_code
_entity_poly.pdbx_strand_id
1 'polypeptide(L)'
;MLGISHPGACHGDEMGYLFYFSRLNYRLDDDSTELAVSRRMNKSAVDMEWLPVNGTSQVNYLDITGNFTLRTDPETKRMSFWDWLYENYVAKP
;
A
#
# COMPACT_ATOMS: atom_id res chain seq x y z
N MET A 1 -1.98 14.37 -12.51
CA MET A 1 -2.82 13.17 -12.34
C MET A 1 -3.04 12.52 -13.68
N LEU A 2 -2.83 11.20 -13.79
CA LEU A 2 -2.71 10.39 -15.02
C LEU A 2 -3.96 10.36 -15.96
N GLY A 3 -4.88 11.31 -15.86
CA GLY A 3 -6.09 11.39 -16.70
C GLY A 3 -7.18 10.37 -16.34
N ILE A 4 -7.03 9.64 -15.24
CA ILE A 4 -8.00 8.68 -14.73
C ILE A 4 -8.97 9.43 -13.80
N SER A 5 -10.27 9.42 -14.12
CA SER A 5 -11.31 10.12 -13.36
C SER A 5 -11.94 9.28 -12.25
N HIS A 6 -11.50 8.02 -12.09
CA HIS A 6 -12.06 7.11 -11.11
C HIS A 6 -11.29 7.23 -9.78
N PRO A 7 -11.97 7.44 -8.64
CA PRO A 7 -11.32 7.53 -7.35
C PRO A 7 -10.79 6.16 -6.92
N GLY A 8 -9.64 6.16 -6.26
CA GLY A 8 -9.00 4.96 -5.73
C GLY A 8 -7.49 4.96 -5.97
N ALA A 9 -6.81 3.99 -5.37
CA ALA A 9 -5.44 3.64 -5.73
C ALA A 9 -5.51 2.35 -6.57
N CYS A 10 -5.23 2.46 -7.86
CA CYS A 10 -5.20 1.34 -8.78
C CYS A 10 -3.84 0.64 -8.75
N HIS A 11 -3.80 -0.57 -9.29
CA HIS A 11 -2.57 -1.32 -9.42
C HIS A 11 -1.56 -0.54 -10.28
N GLY A 12 -0.36 -0.29 -9.75
CA GLY A 12 0.72 0.42 -10.42
C GLY A 12 0.76 1.93 -10.15
N ASP A 13 -0.23 2.49 -9.46
CA ASP A 13 -0.22 3.92 -9.09
C ASP A 13 0.92 4.26 -8.10
N GLU A 14 1.41 3.26 -7.34
CA GLU A 14 2.54 3.39 -6.43
C GLU A 14 3.87 3.68 -7.16
N MET A 15 3.98 3.27 -8.43
CA MET A 15 5.24 3.35 -9.18
C MET A 15 5.73 4.79 -9.34
N GLY A 16 4.81 5.76 -9.50
CA GLY A 16 5.15 7.18 -9.62
C GLY A 16 5.72 7.79 -8.33
N TYR A 17 5.49 7.15 -7.19
CA TYR A 17 6.06 7.57 -5.90
C TYR A 17 7.43 6.95 -5.63
N LEU A 18 7.69 5.76 -6.16
CA LEU A 18 8.94 5.01 -5.99
C LEU A 18 10.01 5.37 -7.04
N PHE A 19 9.62 5.61 -8.29
CA PHE A 19 10.56 5.81 -9.40
C PHE A 19 10.30 7.10 -10.16
N TYR A 20 11.38 7.75 -10.58
CA TYR A 20 11.30 8.88 -11.50
C TYR A 20 11.15 8.40 -12.95
N PHE A 21 10.07 8.81 -13.62
CA PHE A 21 9.84 8.50 -15.03
C PHE A 21 10.12 9.72 -15.92
N SER A 22 11.28 9.74 -16.59
CA SER A 22 11.71 10.86 -17.43
C SER A 22 10.76 11.24 -18.58
N ARG A 23 9.95 10.29 -19.07
CA ARG A 23 8.94 10.53 -20.12
C ARG A 23 7.65 11.15 -19.58
N LEU A 24 7.37 10.97 -18.29
CA LEU A 24 6.23 11.55 -17.59
C LEU A 24 6.81 12.68 -16.73
N ASN A 25 7.11 13.83 -17.34
CA ASN A 25 7.69 14.98 -16.65
C ASN A 25 6.66 15.64 -15.72
N TYR A 26 6.29 14.92 -14.66
CA TYR A 26 5.44 15.39 -13.59
C TYR A 26 6.28 16.29 -12.69
N ARG A 27 6.15 17.60 -12.89
CA ARG A 27 6.54 18.57 -11.87
C ARG A 27 5.45 18.53 -10.81
N LEU A 28 5.79 17.94 -9.66
CA LEU A 28 4.99 18.07 -8.46
C LEU A 28 5.33 19.41 -7.82
N ASP A 29 4.33 20.15 -7.37
CA ASP A 29 4.54 21.35 -6.57
C ASP A 29 5.27 20.97 -5.27
N ASP A 30 6.14 21.84 -4.77
CA ASP A 30 6.99 21.51 -3.60
C ASP A 30 6.18 21.20 -2.32
N ASP A 31 4.94 21.69 -2.27
CA ASP A 31 3.98 21.49 -1.17
C ASP A 31 2.91 20.42 -1.49
N SER A 32 3.04 19.69 -2.61
CA SER A 32 2.04 18.69 -3.00
C SER A 32 2.07 17.47 -2.07
N THR A 33 0.90 16.88 -1.83
CA THR A 33 0.77 15.66 -1.03
C THR A 33 1.54 14.49 -1.65
N GLU A 34 1.63 14.45 -2.98
CA GLU A 34 2.33 13.39 -3.71
C GLU A 34 3.83 13.46 -3.48
N LEU A 35 4.42 14.66 -3.47
CA LEU A 35 5.83 14.83 -3.21
C LEU A 35 6.18 14.49 -1.76
N ALA A 36 5.30 14.86 -0.81
CA ALA A 36 5.45 14.49 0.59
C ALA A 36 5.42 12.96 0.81
N VAL A 37 4.47 12.26 0.16
CA VAL A 37 4.35 10.80 0.24
C VAL A 37 5.55 10.12 -0.44
N SER A 38 5.96 10.57 -1.64
CA SER A 38 7.13 10.01 -2.35
C SER A 38 8.42 10.15 -1.54
N ARG A 39 8.65 11.32 -0.91
CA ARG A 39 9.80 11.52 -0.01
C ARG A 39 9.77 10.57 1.18
N ARG A 40 8.59 10.31 1.77
CA ARG A 40 8.44 9.37 2.89
C ARG A 40 8.57 7.91 2.49
N MET A 41 8.16 7.52 1.28
CA MET A 41 8.35 6.17 0.75
C MET A 41 9.83 5.87 0.45
N ASN A 42 10.56 6.83 -0.12
CA ASN A 42 11.96 6.65 -0.50
C ASN A 42 12.94 6.84 0.66
N LYS A 43 12.57 7.58 1.69
CA LYS A 43 13.41 7.82 2.85
C LYS A 43 13.07 6.77 3.91
N SER A 44 14.03 5.97 4.33
CA SER A 44 13.93 5.04 5.47
C SER A 44 13.68 5.74 6.83
N ALA A 45 13.39 7.04 6.83
CA ALA A 45 13.13 7.88 7.99
C ALA A 45 11.66 8.26 8.03
N VAL A 46 10.80 7.26 8.11
CA VAL A 46 9.50 7.45 8.75
C VAL A 46 9.79 7.55 10.25
N ASP A 47 9.23 8.53 10.96
CA ASP A 47 9.40 8.67 12.42
C ASP A 47 8.63 7.58 13.20
N MET A 48 8.55 6.38 12.64
CA MET A 48 7.88 5.21 13.16
C MET A 48 8.62 3.95 12.73
N GLU A 49 8.60 2.94 13.60
CA GLU A 49 9.14 1.63 13.28
C GLU A 49 8.13 0.83 12.45
N TRP A 50 8.49 0.47 11.22
CA TRP A 50 7.70 -0.47 10.44
C TRP A 50 7.98 -1.89 10.94
N LEU A 51 7.06 -2.41 11.77
CA LEU A 51 7.22 -3.73 12.38
C LEU A 51 7.19 -4.86 11.33
N PRO A 52 8.00 -5.92 11.51
CA PRO A 52 7.99 -7.08 10.65
C PRO A 52 6.71 -7.92 10.82
N VAL A 53 6.50 -8.85 9.89
CA VAL A 53 5.47 -9.88 9.97
C VAL A 53 6.06 -11.10 10.70
N ASN A 54 5.50 -11.42 11.88
CA ASN A 54 6.00 -12.49 12.76
C ASN A 54 5.23 -13.82 12.65
N GLY A 55 4.25 -13.91 11.74
CA GLY A 55 3.43 -15.11 11.55
C GLY A 55 2.22 -14.85 10.63
N THR A 56 1.32 -15.83 10.56
CA THR A 56 0.10 -15.75 9.73
C THR A 56 -1.16 -15.41 10.53
N SER A 57 -1.10 -15.47 11.87
CA SER A 57 -2.26 -15.20 12.74
C SER A 57 -2.60 -13.72 12.87
N GLN A 58 -1.59 -12.85 12.75
CA GLN A 58 -1.76 -11.40 12.77
C GLN A 58 -0.66 -10.78 11.90
N VAL A 59 -1.05 -10.06 10.85
CA VAL A 59 -0.10 -9.50 9.88
C VAL A 59 -0.04 -7.99 10.05
N ASN A 60 1.11 -7.49 10.50
CA ASN A 60 1.39 -6.05 10.54
C ASN A 60 1.58 -5.51 9.12
N TYR A 61 1.00 -4.35 8.83
CA TYR A 61 1.25 -3.62 7.60
C TYR A 61 1.28 -2.12 7.86
N LEU A 62 1.95 -1.39 6.97
CA LEU A 62 1.98 0.06 6.98
C LEU A 62 0.90 0.59 6.04
N ASP A 63 -0.11 1.26 6.59
CA ASP A 63 -1.13 1.97 5.83
C ASP A 63 -0.57 3.32 5.39
N ILE A 64 -0.32 3.44 4.08
CA ILE A 64 0.30 4.62 3.47
C ILE A 64 -0.79 5.46 2.81
N THR A 65 -1.21 6.50 3.51
CA THR A 65 -2.13 7.54 3.01
C THR A 65 -1.48 8.91 3.19
N GLY A 66 -2.26 9.99 3.36
CA GLY A 66 -1.72 11.27 3.85
C GLY A 66 -0.98 11.13 5.19
N ASN A 67 -1.38 10.15 6.00
CA ASN A 67 -0.71 9.75 7.24
C ASN A 67 -0.26 8.28 7.15
N PHE A 68 0.92 8.00 7.70
CA PHE A 68 1.48 6.66 7.74
C PHE A 68 1.08 6.05 9.09
N THR A 69 0.35 4.94 9.07
CA THR A 69 -0.11 4.30 10.30
C THR A 69 0.16 2.80 10.26
N LEU A 70 0.70 2.26 11.35
CA LEU A 70 0.84 0.82 11.47
C LEU A 70 -0.53 0.22 11.81
N ARG A 71 -0.93 -0.80 11.04
CA ARG A 71 -2.21 -1.50 11.21
C ARG A 71 -1.97 -3.00 11.15
N THR A 72 -3.02 -3.76 11.45
CA THR A 72 -2.98 -5.22 11.40
C THR A 72 -4.11 -5.78 10.56
N ASP A 73 -3.88 -6.95 9.98
CA ASP A 73 -4.85 -7.80 9.29
C ASP A 73 -5.57 -7.09 8.11
N PRO A 74 -4.82 -6.79 7.04
CA PRO A 74 -5.40 -6.13 5.88
C PRO A 74 -6.51 -6.98 5.28
N GLU A 75 -7.66 -6.36 4.97
CA GLU A 75 -8.76 -7.01 4.26
C GLU A 75 -9.29 -8.29 4.95
N THR A 76 -9.34 -8.31 6.29
CA THR A 76 -9.62 -9.51 7.12
C THR A 76 -10.83 -10.31 6.64
N LYS A 77 -11.94 -9.63 6.33
CA LYS A 77 -13.20 -10.27 5.88
C LYS A 77 -13.03 -11.01 4.55
N ARG A 78 -12.23 -10.45 3.63
CA ARG A 78 -11.98 -11.04 2.32
C ARG A 78 -11.03 -12.22 2.45
N MET A 79 -9.98 -12.08 3.27
CA MET A 79 -9.06 -13.18 3.56
C MET A 79 -9.79 -14.36 4.20
N SER A 80 -10.59 -14.13 5.25
CA SER A 80 -11.33 -15.19 5.93
C SER A 80 -12.33 -15.90 5.00
N PHE A 81 -12.91 -15.19 4.04
CA PHE A 81 -13.76 -15.79 3.01
C PHE A 81 -12.99 -16.78 2.11
N TRP A 82 -11.80 -16.38 1.65
CA TRP A 82 -10.97 -17.24 0.79
C TRP A 82 -10.39 -18.43 1.55
N ASP A 83 -9.97 -18.24 2.80
CA ASP A 83 -9.51 -19.32 3.67
C ASP A 83 -10.63 -20.35 3.88
N TRP A 84 -11.83 -19.88 4.22
CA TRP A 84 -13.01 -20.73 4.36
C TRP A 84 -13.33 -21.50 3.07
N LEU A 85 -13.24 -20.86 1.91
CA LEU A 85 -13.50 -21.51 0.62
C LEU A 85 -12.49 -22.62 0.34
N TYR A 86 -11.21 -22.34 0.59
CA TYR A 86 -10.13 -23.32 0.44
C TYR A 86 -10.33 -24.54 1.36
N GLU A 87 -10.59 -24.29 2.64
CA GLU A 87 -10.81 -25.35 3.64
C GLU A 87 -12.02 -26.24 3.32
N ASN A 88 -13.06 -25.68 2.70
CA ASN A 88 -14.31 -26.41 2.48
C ASN A 88 -14.40 -27.14 1.15
N TYR A 89 -13.67 -26.69 0.13
CA TYR A 89 -13.84 -27.20 -1.25
C TYR A 89 -12.56 -27.61 -1.96
N VAL A 90 -11.37 -27.23 -1.46
CA VAL A 90 -10.08 -27.58 -2.08
C VAL A 90 -9.29 -28.53 -1.19
N ALA A 91 -9.25 -28.26 0.12
CA ALA A 91 -8.44 -29.03 1.06
C ALA A 91 -9.07 -30.38 1.47
N LYS A 92 -10.33 -30.65 1.13
CA LYS A 92 -10.99 -31.93 1.38
C LYS A 92 -10.71 -32.88 0.20
N PRO A 93 -10.27 -34.13 0.44
CA PRO A 93 -10.02 -35.11 -0.63
C PRO A 93 -11.30 -35.52 -1.37
#